data_AF-A0A8T5RD88-F1
#
_entry.id   AF-A0A8T5RD88-F1
#
_cell.length_a   1.000
_cell.length_b   1.000
_cell.length_c   1.000
_cell.angle_alpha   90.00
_cell.angle_beta   90.00
_cell.angle_gamma   90.00
#
_symmetry.space_group_name_H-M   'P 1'
#
loop_
_entity.id
_entity.type
_entity.pdbx_description
1 polymer ?
#
loop_
_entity_poly.entity_id
_entity_poly.type
_entity_poly.pdbx_seq_one_letter_code
_entity_poly.pdbx_strand_id
1 'polypeptide(L)'
;MWPKGFKFFIEFSEDLKTIFIFNTVKDFPKGLTYYDLKKFGNIPHSKIYRMMKELAKEGYLSKKDDVSKDTGRPKHLYFLTEKGINKLSDLRQKIGKIFEFIKHRFPESGLEFDHEKFLKGATFCVWSSPVEYLMQKDISIEEKMNALTSMEDDVNEILRKIKKEKLKLQKINNFKSEE
;
A
#
# COMPACT_ATOMS: atom_id res chain seq x y z
N MET A 1 25.99 3.87 -0.87
CA MET A 1 25.32 3.32 -2.07
C MET A 1 25.06 1.85 -1.82
N TRP A 2 23.82 1.39 -1.99
CA TRP A 2 23.50 -0.04 -1.88
C TRP A 2 24.10 -0.83 -3.05
N PRO A 3 24.51 -2.10 -2.85
CA PRO A 3 25.07 -2.92 -3.92
C PRO A 3 24.10 -3.07 -5.11
N LYS A 4 24.63 -3.16 -6.34
CA LYS A 4 23.83 -3.54 -7.51
C LYS A 4 23.17 -4.90 -7.23
N GLY A 5 21.84 -4.98 -7.36
CA GLY A 5 21.08 -6.20 -7.07
C GLY A 5 20.51 -6.30 -5.65
N PHE A 6 20.71 -5.27 -4.80
CA PHE A 6 20.06 -5.21 -3.49
C PHE A 6 18.54 -5.05 -3.65
N LYS A 7 17.79 -6.14 -3.45
CA LYS A 7 16.32 -6.20 -3.62
C LYS A 7 15.54 -6.11 -2.32
N PHE A 8 16.21 -5.95 -1.18
CA PHE A 8 15.59 -5.99 0.15
C PHE A 8 14.34 -5.09 0.26
N PHE A 9 14.42 -3.81 -0.12
CA PHE A 9 13.28 -2.88 -0.01
C PHE A 9 12.11 -3.27 -0.92
N ILE A 10 12.42 -3.85 -2.09
CA ILE A 10 11.40 -4.31 -3.03
C ILE A 10 10.67 -5.52 -2.41
N GLU A 11 11.42 -6.52 -1.95
CA GLU A 11 10.89 -7.74 -1.34
C GLU A 11 10.12 -7.43 -0.05
N PHE A 12 10.67 -6.56 0.81
CA PHE A 12 10.00 -6.10 2.02
C PHE A 12 8.68 -5.40 1.72
N SER A 13 8.66 -4.54 0.70
CA SER A 13 7.44 -3.87 0.26
C SER A 13 6.41 -4.85 -0.30
N GLU A 14 6.84 -5.86 -1.07
CA GLU A 14 5.95 -6.90 -1.59
C GLU A 14 5.37 -7.77 -0.48
N ASP A 15 6.18 -8.22 0.48
CA ASP A 15 5.73 -9.00 1.63
C ASP A 15 4.68 -8.22 2.46
N LEU A 16 4.93 -6.93 2.74
CA LEU A 16 3.97 -6.07 3.44
C LEU A 16 2.67 -5.93 2.65
N LYS A 17 2.73 -5.73 1.34
CA LYS A 17 1.53 -5.66 0.49
C LYS A 17 0.71 -6.94 0.58
N THR A 18 1.36 -8.09 0.51
CA THR A 18 0.69 -9.39 0.63
C THR A 18 0.03 -9.56 2.00
N ILE A 19 0.70 -9.14 3.08
CA ILE A 19 0.10 -9.12 4.44
C ILE A 19 -1.16 -8.26 4.44
N PHE A 20 -1.10 -7.04 3.91
CA PHE A 20 -2.22 -6.11 3.89
C PHE A 20 -3.43 -6.67 3.14
N ILE A 21 -3.20 -7.28 1.98
CA ILE A 21 -4.27 -7.90 1.17
C ILE A 21 -4.88 -9.09 1.91
N PHE A 22 -4.07 -9.97 2.47
CA PHE A 22 -4.57 -11.16 3.18
C PHE A 22 -5.35 -10.78 4.43
N ASN A 23 -4.90 -9.78 5.19
CA ASN A 23 -5.66 -9.22 6.31
C ASN A 23 -6.99 -8.64 5.81
N THR A 24 -6.99 -7.86 4.74
CA THR A 24 -8.23 -7.34 4.15
C THR A 24 -9.16 -8.45 3.69
N VAL A 25 -8.69 -9.51 3.02
CA VAL A 25 -9.56 -10.63 2.61
C VAL A 25 -10.16 -11.32 3.85
N LYS A 26 -9.38 -11.45 4.93
CA LYS A 26 -9.82 -12.08 6.18
C LYS A 26 -10.95 -11.31 6.86
N ASP A 27 -10.96 -9.98 6.74
CA ASP A 27 -12.01 -9.12 7.31
C ASP A 27 -13.33 -9.20 6.52
N PHE A 28 -13.34 -9.86 5.36
CA PHE A 28 -14.51 -10.04 4.50
C PHE A 28 -14.92 -11.53 4.47
N PRO A 29 -15.58 -12.06 5.51
CA PRO A 29 -15.90 -13.49 5.62
C PRO A 29 -16.85 -13.98 4.51
N LYS A 30 -17.61 -13.09 3.89
CA LYS A 30 -18.49 -13.38 2.74
C LYS A 30 -17.76 -13.33 1.39
N GLY A 31 -16.45 -13.11 1.40
CA GLY A 31 -15.62 -12.96 0.21
C GLY A 31 -15.43 -11.50 -0.16
N LEU A 32 -14.23 -11.20 -0.63
CA LEU A 32 -13.83 -9.87 -1.07
C LEU A 32 -13.97 -9.76 -2.58
N THR A 33 -14.61 -8.69 -3.08
CA THR A 33 -14.58 -8.39 -4.51
C THR A 33 -13.46 -7.40 -4.85
N TYR A 34 -13.06 -7.36 -6.12
CA TYR A 34 -12.19 -6.31 -6.65
C TYR A 34 -12.72 -4.90 -6.38
N TYR A 35 -14.04 -4.71 -6.40
CA TYR A 35 -14.68 -3.42 -6.19
C TYR A 35 -14.58 -2.96 -4.74
N ASP A 36 -14.53 -3.88 -3.79
CA ASP A 36 -14.32 -3.53 -2.38
C ASP A 36 -12.91 -2.96 -2.17
N LEU A 37 -11.91 -3.49 -2.90
CA LEU A 37 -10.55 -2.96 -2.85
C LEU A 37 -10.42 -1.56 -3.46
N LYS A 38 -11.32 -1.18 -4.38
CA LYS A 38 -11.36 0.18 -4.97
C LYS A 38 -11.66 1.26 -3.92
N LYS A 39 -12.34 0.90 -2.83
CA LYS A 39 -12.69 1.85 -1.75
C LYS A 39 -11.45 2.31 -0.97
N PHE A 40 -10.32 1.63 -1.10
CA PHE A 40 -9.08 1.95 -0.40
C PHE A 40 -8.11 2.81 -1.23
N GLY A 41 -8.61 3.63 -2.17
CA GLY A 41 -7.83 4.69 -2.82
C GLY A 41 -7.63 4.55 -4.34
N ASN A 42 -6.79 5.43 -4.90
CA ASN A 42 -6.56 5.60 -6.34
C ASN A 42 -5.59 4.56 -6.95
N ILE A 43 -5.76 3.29 -6.61
CA ILE A 43 -4.94 2.24 -7.18
C ILE A 43 -5.51 1.86 -8.55
N PRO A 44 -4.67 1.81 -9.61
CA PRO A 44 -5.16 1.38 -10.92
C PRO A 44 -5.84 0.02 -10.83
N HIS A 45 -7.07 -0.06 -11.35
CA HIS A 45 -7.89 -1.28 -11.33
C HIS A 45 -7.15 -2.49 -11.91
N SER A 46 -6.38 -2.27 -12.98
CA SER A 46 -5.56 -3.31 -13.62
C SER A 46 -4.49 -3.89 -12.69
N LYS A 47 -3.93 -3.09 -11.78
CA LYS A 47 -2.93 -3.56 -10.81
C LYS A 47 -3.56 -4.44 -9.75
N ILE A 48 -4.69 -4.01 -9.16
CA ILE A 48 -5.43 -4.83 -8.18
C ILE A 48 -5.87 -6.15 -8.84
N TYR A 49 -6.43 -6.07 -10.05
CA TYR A 49 -6.86 -7.24 -10.80
C TYR A 49 -5.72 -8.25 -11.00
N ARG A 50 -4.58 -7.79 -11.54
CA ARG A 50 -3.40 -8.64 -11.78
C ARG A 50 -2.91 -9.29 -10.49
N MET A 51 -2.81 -8.51 -9.42
CA MET A 51 -2.34 -8.97 -8.12
C MET A 51 -3.23 -10.07 -7.52
N MET A 52 -4.55 -9.88 -7.43
CA MET A 52 -5.42 -10.94 -6.90
C MET A 52 -5.45 -12.17 -7.80
N LYS A 53 -5.38 -11.97 -9.13
CA LYS A 53 -5.31 -13.08 -10.09
C LYS A 53 -4.03 -13.90 -9.91
N GLU A 54 -2.89 -13.25 -9.66
CA GLU A 54 -1.63 -13.92 -9.35
C GLU A 54 -1.72 -14.69 -8.02
N LEU A 55 -2.21 -14.06 -6.95
CA LEU A 55 -2.41 -14.73 -5.65
C LEU A 55 -3.36 -15.92 -5.74
N ALA A 56 -4.40 -15.84 -6.58
CA ALA A 56 -5.30 -16.95 -6.84
C ALA A 56 -4.63 -18.06 -7.68
N LYS A 57 -3.84 -17.70 -8.69
CA LYS A 57 -3.07 -18.65 -9.50
C LYS A 57 -2.05 -19.42 -8.64
N GLU A 58 -1.46 -18.76 -7.66
CA GLU A 58 -0.52 -19.37 -6.70
C GLU A 58 -1.22 -20.21 -5.63
N GLY A 59 -2.56 -20.20 -5.58
CA GLY A 59 -3.37 -20.98 -4.66
C GLY A 59 -3.52 -20.37 -3.26
N TYR A 60 -3.09 -19.12 -3.05
CA TYR A 60 -3.27 -18.41 -1.79
C TYR A 60 -4.69 -17.86 -1.61
N LEU A 61 -5.36 -17.55 -2.73
CA LEU A 61 -6.76 -17.16 -2.76
C LEU A 61 -7.57 -18.18 -3.56
N SER A 62 -8.76 -18.51 -3.07
CA SER A 62 -9.77 -19.22 -3.85
C SER A 62 -10.75 -18.22 -4.44
N LYS A 63 -11.23 -18.52 -5.64
CA LYS A 63 -12.22 -17.71 -6.35
C LYS A 63 -13.54 -18.46 -6.39
N LYS A 64 -14.62 -17.83 -5.93
CA LYS A 64 -15.99 -18.30 -6.16
C LYS A 64 -16.74 -17.27 -6.98
N ASP A 65 -17.45 -17.74 -7.98
CA ASP A 65 -18.33 -16.90 -8.78
C ASP A 65 -19.70 -16.87 -8.10
N ASP A 66 -20.21 -15.67 -7.87
CA ASP A 66 -21.54 -15.41 -7.32
C ASP A 66 -22.31 -14.49 -8.27
N VAL A 67 -23.63 -14.43 -8.16
CA VAL A 67 -24.47 -13.54 -8.97
C VAL A 67 -25.02 -12.45 -8.07
N SER A 68 -24.75 -11.19 -8.40
CA SER A 68 -25.28 -10.07 -7.64
C SER A 68 -26.81 -10.07 -7.72
N LYS A 69 -27.50 -10.23 -6.58
CA LYS A 69 -28.97 -10.20 -6.50
C LYS A 69 -29.57 -8.92 -7.10
N ASP A 70 -28.88 -7.79 -6.96
CA ASP A 70 -29.40 -6.48 -7.41
C ASP A 70 -29.13 -6.15 -8.90
N THR A 71 -28.16 -6.81 -9.54
CA THR A 71 -27.72 -6.41 -10.90
C THR A 71 -27.62 -7.57 -11.88
N GLY A 72 -27.75 -8.82 -11.43
CA GLY A 72 -27.57 -10.03 -12.23
C GLY A 72 -26.14 -10.25 -12.74
N ARG A 73 -25.19 -9.36 -12.40
CA ARG A 73 -23.82 -9.43 -12.89
C ARG A 73 -22.99 -10.45 -12.08
N PRO A 74 -22.11 -11.22 -12.75
CA PRO A 74 -21.16 -12.09 -12.07
C PRO A 74 -20.25 -11.27 -11.15
N LYS A 75 -20.10 -11.74 -9.91
CA LYS A 75 -19.16 -11.23 -8.91
C LYS A 75 -18.11 -12.31 -8.63
N HIS A 76 -16.85 -11.92 -8.72
CA HIS A 76 -15.73 -12.78 -8.34
C HIS A 76 -15.38 -12.49 -6.89
N LEU A 77 -15.71 -13.44 -6.01
CA LEU A 77 -15.42 -13.38 -4.59
C LEU A 77 -14.13 -14.14 -4.31
N TYR A 78 -13.20 -13.47 -3.62
CA TYR A 78 -11.93 -14.03 -3.19
C TYR A 78 -11.99 -14.38 -1.71
N PHE A 79 -11.49 -15.57 -1.38
CA PHE A 79 -11.36 -16.06 -0.01
C PHE A 79 -9.94 -16.54 0.22
N LEU A 80 -9.41 -16.33 1.42
CA LEU A 80 -8.11 -16.83 1.81
C LEU A 80 -8.17 -18.37 1.93
N THR A 81 -7.22 -19.08 1.31
CA THR A 81 -7.10 -20.53 1.45
C THR A 81 -6.25 -20.89 2.68
N GLU A 82 -6.21 -22.16 3.08
CA GLU A 82 -5.26 -22.63 4.10
C GLU A 82 -3.81 -22.32 3.73
N LYS A 83 -3.46 -22.49 2.44
CA LYS A 83 -2.14 -22.10 1.92
C LYS A 83 -1.90 -20.60 2.10
N GLY A 84 -2.90 -19.76 1.85
CA GLY A 84 -2.84 -18.32 2.09
C GLY A 84 -2.69 -17.96 3.57
N ILE A 85 -3.38 -18.67 4.46
CA ILE A 85 -3.26 -18.50 5.92
C ILE A 85 -1.85 -18.85 6.40
N ASN A 86 -1.30 -19.97 5.94
CA ASN A 86 0.06 -20.38 6.27
C ASN A 86 1.08 -19.36 5.76
N LYS A 87 0.95 -18.93 4.50
CA LYS A 87 1.80 -17.87 3.93
C LYS A 87 1.70 -16.57 4.71
N LEU A 88 0.51 -16.16 5.17
CA LEU A 88 0.33 -14.99 6.02
C LEU A 88 1.11 -15.12 7.33
N SER A 89 1.06 -16.28 7.97
CA SER A 89 1.83 -16.58 9.18
C SER A 89 3.32 -16.43 8.93
N ASP A 90 3.83 -17.04 7.86
CA ASP A 90 5.25 -16.99 7.48
C ASP A 90 5.73 -15.55 7.22
N LEU A 91 4.91 -14.77 6.49
CA LEU A 91 5.22 -13.37 6.20
C LEU A 91 5.27 -12.52 7.48
N ARG A 92 4.33 -12.72 8.40
CA ARG A 92 4.33 -12.02 9.69
C ARG A 92 5.59 -12.34 10.50
N GLN A 93 6.01 -13.60 10.54
CA GLN A 93 7.26 -13.98 11.21
C GLN A 93 8.47 -13.37 10.52
N LYS A 94 8.53 -13.40 9.18
CA LYS A 94 9.63 -12.81 8.39
C LYS A 94 9.77 -11.31 8.65
N ILE A 95 8.67 -10.57 8.55
CA ILE A 95 8.66 -9.12 8.75
C ILE A 95 8.85 -8.76 10.23
N GLY A 96 8.30 -9.54 11.16
CA GLY A 96 8.52 -9.35 12.60
C GLY A 96 10.00 -9.41 12.97
N LYS A 97 10.75 -10.38 12.43
CA LYS A 97 12.21 -10.46 12.61
C LYS A 97 12.94 -9.20 12.11
N ILE A 98 12.49 -8.62 10.99
CA ILE A 98 13.07 -7.37 10.47
C ILE A 98 12.79 -6.21 11.42
N PHE A 99 11.57 -6.09 11.95
CA PHE A 99 11.24 -5.05 12.92
C PHE A 99 11.99 -5.20 14.23
N GLU A 100 12.14 -6.42 14.74
CA GLU A 100 12.95 -6.68 15.93
C GLU A 100 14.43 -6.34 15.71
N PHE A 101 14.97 -6.67 14.54
CA PHE A 101 16.32 -6.23 14.17
C PHE A 101 16.45 -4.70 14.15
N ILE A 102 15.49 -3.99 13.57
CA ILE A 102 15.47 -2.52 13.55
C ILE A 102 15.40 -1.96 14.97
N LYS A 103 14.50 -2.46 15.82
CA LYS A 103 14.41 -2.04 17.23
C LYS A 103 15.72 -2.23 17.97
N HIS A 104 16.35 -3.38 17.83
CA HIS A 104 17.64 -3.67 18.47
C HIS A 104 18.74 -2.72 18.00
N ARG A 105 18.72 -2.30 16.73
CA ARG A 105 19.74 -1.41 16.16
C ARG A 105 19.51 0.07 16.48
N PHE A 106 18.28 0.47 16.78
CA PHE A 106 17.85 1.83 17.07
C PHE A 106 17.03 1.91 18.37
N PRO A 107 17.60 1.55 19.53
CA PRO A 107 16.87 1.44 20.79
C PRO A 107 16.46 2.79 21.41
N GLU A 108 17.06 3.90 20.94
CA GLU A 108 16.90 5.24 21.54
C GLU A 108 15.58 5.95 21.23
N SER A 109 14.69 5.36 20.42
CA SER A 109 13.49 6.07 19.94
C SER A 109 12.45 6.36 21.03
N GLY A 110 12.53 5.71 22.21
CA GLY A 110 11.57 5.90 23.32
C GLY A 110 10.12 5.55 22.98
N LEU A 111 9.85 5.10 21.75
CA LEU A 111 8.51 4.81 21.23
C LEU A 111 8.28 3.30 21.30
N GLU A 112 7.29 2.90 22.10
CA GLU A 112 6.79 1.52 22.11
C GLU A 112 6.05 1.20 20.80
N PHE A 113 6.77 0.68 19.80
CA PHE A 113 6.16 0.15 18.58
C PHE A 113 5.84 -1.34 18.72
N ASP A 114 4.55 -1.67 18.86
CA ASP A 114 4.05 -3.04 18.79
C ASP A 114 3.90 -3.48 17.32
N HIS A 115 4.98 -4.04 16.78
CA HIS A 115 5.01 -4.51 15.41
C HIS A 115 4.10 -5.73 15.18
N GLU A 116 3.81 -6.54 16.21
CA GLU A 116 2.94 -7.69 16.06
C GLU A 116 1.49 -7.27 15.86
N LYS A 117 1.03 -6.33 16.69
CA LYS A 117 -0.31 -5.74 16.56
C LYS A 117 -0.46 -5.07 15.20
N PHE A 118 0.55 -4.34 14.75
CA PHE A 118 0.60 -3.79 13.39
C PHE A 118 0.44 -4.87 12.33
N LEU A 119 1.27 -5.92 12.33
CA LEU A 119 1.22 -6.97 11.31
C LEU A 119 -0.07 -7.81 11.32
N LYS A 120 -0.72 -7.92 12.49
CA LYS A 120 -2.01 -8.61 12.65
C LYS A 120 -3.18 -7.78 12.13
N GLY A 121 -3.15 -6.46 12.31
CA GLY A 121 -4.26 -5.55 12.01
C GLY A 121 -4.10 -4.69 10.77
N ALA A 122 -2.91 -4.60 10.17
CA ALA A 122 -2.68 -3.76 9.01
C ALA A 122 -3.40 -4.30 7.77
N THR A 123 -4.31 -3.51 7.23
CA THR A 123 -5.10 -3.86 6.04
C THR A 123 -4.66 -3.01 4.85
N PHE A 124 -5.26 -3.29 3.69
CA PHE A 124 -5.08 -2.52 2.46
C PHE A 124 -5.49 -1.04 2.60
N CYS A 125 -6.15 -0.63 3.69
CA CYS A 125 -6.41 0.78 4.02
C CYS A 125 -5.18 1.67 4.00
N VAL A 126 -3.97 1.13 4.20
CA VAL A 126 -2.72 1.91 4.11
C VAL A 126 -2.46 2.50 2.72
N TRP A 127 -3.19 2.04 1.69
CA TRP A 127 -3.14 2.62 0.34
C TRP A 127 -4.24 3.66 0.08
N SER A 128 -5.11 3.93 1.07
CA SER A 128 -6.09 5.01 0.95
C SER A 128 -5.39 6.34 0.75
N SER A 129 -6.05 7.23 0.02
CA SER A 129 -5.53 8.59 -0.16
C SER A 129 -5.32 9.21 1.22
N PRO A 130 -4.13 9.74 1.55
CA PRO A 130 -3.89 10.40 2.83
C PRO A 130 -4.92 11.51 3.12
N VAL A 131 -5.39 12.16 2.04
CA VAL A 131 -6.47 13.15 2.08
C VAL A 131 -7.79 12.51 2.48
N GLU A 132 -8.23 11.44 1.81
CA GLU A 132 -9.49 10.76 2.14
C GLU A 132 -9.48 10.19 3.56
N TYR A 133 -8.35 9.61 3.97
CA TYR A 133 -8.14 9.10 5.32
C TYR A 133 -8.27 10.20 6.38
N LEU A 134 -7.65 11.36 6.15
CA LEU A 134 -7.76 12.51 7.04
C LEU A 134 -9.20 13.03 7.12
N MET A 135 -9.91 13.09 5.99
CA MET A 135 -11.29 13.58 5.96
C MET A 135 -12.25 12.67 6.75
N GLN A 136 -11.99 11.36 6.77
CA GLN A 136 -12.80 10.37 7.51
C GLN A 136 -12.51 10.31 9.02
N LYS A 137 -11.41 10.91 9.49
CA LYS A 137 -11.10 10.92 10.92
C LYS A 137 -12.08 11.78 11.72
N ASP A 138 -12.37 11.32 12.93
CA ASP A 138 -13.09 12.09 13.95
C ASP A 138 -12.10 12.99 14.70
N ILE A 139 -11.71 14.07 14.04
CA ILE A 139 -10.83 15.14 14.55
C ILE A 139 -11.41 16.49 14.14
N SER A 140 -10.97 17.58 14.77
CA SER A 140 -11.50 18.91 14.50
C SER A 140 -11.25 19.37 13.05
N ILE A 141 -12.09 20.28 12.57
CA ILE A 141 -11.93 20.89 11.23
C ILE A 141 -10.60 21.62 11.11
N GLU A 142 -10.16 22.29 12.18
CA GLU A 142 -8.89 23.01 12.23
C GLU A 142 -7.69 22.06 12.10
N GLU A 143 -7.69 20.93 12.81
CA GLU A 143 -6.67 19.89 12.66
C GLU A 143 -6.63 19.30 11.25
N LYS A 144 -7.80 19.08 10.63
CA LYS A 144 -7.87 18.66 9.21
C LYS A 144 -7.26 19.70 8.29
N MET A 145 -7.59 20.99 8.48
CA MET A 145 -7.06 22.06 7.64
C MET A 145 -5.54 22.15 7.75
N ASN A 146 -5.00 22.16 8.98
CA ASN A 146 -3.56 22.23 9.22
C ASN A 146 -2.80 21.05 8.58
N ALA A 147 -3.35 19.85 8.67
CA ALA A 147 -2.77 18.67 8.05
C ALA A 147 -2.82 18.75 6.51
N LEU A 148 -3.92 19.22 5.92
CA LEU A 148 -4.01 19.42 4.46
C LEU A 148 -3.02 20.48 3.97
N THR A 149 -2.88 21.61 4.68
CA THR A 149 -1.90 22.65 4.35
C THR A 149 -0.48 22.10 4.39
N SER A 150 -0.14 21.32 5.42
CA SER A 150 1.19 20.69 5.51
C SER A 150 1.47 19.75 4.32
N MET A 151 0.47 18.94 3.93
CA MET A 151 0.59 18.07 2.75
C MET A 151 0.74 18.86 1.44
N GLU A 152 0.02 19.98 1.31
CA GLU A 152 0.12 20.88 0.16
C GLU A 152 1.52 21.50 0.05
N ASP A 153 2.08 21.95 1.17
CA ASP A 153 3.42 22.53 1.23
C ASP A 153 4.51 21.52 0.79
N ASP A 154 4.44 20.28 1.26
CA ASP A 154 5.34 19.20 0.84
C ASP A 154 5.29 18.97 -0.67
N VAL A 155 4.08 18.93 -1.24
CA VAL A 155 3.88 18.76 -2.70
C VAL A 155 4.44 19.96 -3.46
N ASN A 156 4.19 21.18 -2.97
CA ASN A 156 4.70 22.40 -3.58
C ASN A 156 6.24 22.45 -3.56
N GLU A 157 6.88 21.95 -2.51
CA GLU A 157 8.34 21.86 -2.45
C GLU A 157 8.89 20.92 -3.52
N ILE A 158 8.27 19.75 -3.70
CA ILE A 158 8.63 18.78 -4.75
C ILE A 158 8.41 19.40 -6.13
N LEU A 159 7.27 20.05 -6.37
CA LEU A 159 6.98 20.73 -7.63
C LEU A 159 8.01 21.82 -7.94
N ARG A 160 8.45 22.57 -6.93
CA ARG A 160 9.50 23.58 -7.08
C ARG A 160 10.83 22.95 -7.52
N LYS A 161 11.22 21.83 -6.92
CA LYS A 161 12.43 21.07 -7.32
C LYS A 161 12.32 20.60 -8.78
N ILE A 162 11.18 20.05 -9.19
CA ILE A 162 10.92 19.62 -10.57
C ILE A 162 11.00 20.80 -11.55
N LYS A 163 10.34 21.93 -11.25
CA LYS A 163 10.36 23.14 -12.09
C LYS A 163 11.80 23.66 -12.27
N LYS A 164 12.61 23.65 -11.22
CA LYS A 164 14.02 24.06 -11.27
C LYS A 164 14.84 23.19 -12.23
N GLU A 165 14.71 21.87 -12.16
CA GLU A 165 15.43 20.97 -13.07
C GLU A 165 14.94 21.09 -14.52
N LYS A 166 13.62 21.26 -14.74
CA LYS A 166 13.08 21.55 -16.07
C LYS A 166 13.68 22.81 -16.70
N LEU A 167 13.78 23.90 -15.94
CA LEU A 167 14.36 25.15 -16.42
C LEU A 167 15.85 25.00 -16.78
N LYS A 168 16.63 24.21 -16.03
CA LYS A 168 18.02 23.91 -16.37
C LYS A 168 18.12 23.16 -17.70
N LEU A 169 17.30 22.13 -17.89
CA LEU A 169 17.27 21.34 -19.13
C LEU A 169 16.87 22.19 -20.34
N GLN A 170 15.90 23.10 -20.18
CA GLN A 170 15.51 24.04 -21.24
C GLN A 170 16.65 24.98 -21.62
N LYS A 171 17.38 25.52 -20.64
CA LYS A 171 18.57 26.36 -20.92
C LYS A 171 19.62 25.59 -21.71
N ILE A 172 19.93 24.35 -21.32
CA ILE A 172 20.91 23.50 -22.03
C ILE A 172 20.46 23.21 -23.47
N ASN A 173 19.18 22.90 -23.69
CA ASN A 173 18.67 22.67 -25.04
C ASN A 173 18.72 23.93 -25.91
N ASN A 174 18.41 25.10 -25.36
CA ASN A 174 18.46 26.36 -26.11
C ASN A 174 19.90 26.71 -26.52
N PHE A 175 20.90 26.45 -25.67
CA PHE A 175 22.31 26.64 -26.02
C PHE A 175 22.79 25.68 -27.12
N LYS A 176 22.23 24.48 -27.22
CA LYS A 176 22.56 23.52 -28.29
C LYS A 176 21.88 23.79 -29.63
N SER A 177 20.83 24.60 -29.65
CA SER A 177 20.12 25.00 -30.87
C SER A 177 20.68 26.28 -31.50
N GLU A 178 21.62 26.95 -30.84
CA GLU A 178 22.28 28.18 -31.31
C GLU A 178 23.73 27.95 -31.80
N GLU A 179 24.22 26.70 -31.76
CA GLU A 179 25.45 26.22 -32.43
C GLU A 179 25.11 25.45 -33.71
#